data_AF-A0A0F9A8N9-F1
#
_entry.id   AF-A0A0F9A8N9-F1
#
_cell.length_a   1.000
_cell.length_b   1.000
_cell.length_c   1.000
_cell.angle_alpha   90.00
_cell.angle_beta   90.00
_cell.angle_gamma   90.00
#
_symmetry.space_group_name_H-M   'P 1'
#
loop_
_entity.id
_entity.type
_entity.pdbx_description
1 polymer ?
#
loop_
_entity_poly.entity_id
_entity_poly.type
_entity_poly.pdbx_seq_one_letter_code
_entity_poly.pdbx_strand_id
1 'polypeptide(L)'
;MEYPKIETLYERDEKTHKVKPGVFKNRTYMLLKEWEFTEKIDGTNIRCIWEPPILRFNGRTENAQIHADLIRWLYENVSKEKLQEVFPDVSVVLFGEGYGAGIQKGGNYSPTKKLILFDVLVDGKWWLSWENVKDVAVKLGLDTVPYLGKMSVEQATDLVRTGFKSRLGDGTADAEGIVGRPAETLFDKKGHRLILKLKTKDF
;
A
#
# COMPACT_ATOMS: atom_id res chain seq x y z
N MET A 1 -7.26 13.01 4.99
CA MET A 1 -7.04 12.82 3.54
C MET A 1 -7.32 11.37 3.16
N GLU A 2 -8.02 11.09 2.05
CA GLU A 2 -8.14 9.73 1.51
C GLU A 2 -6.89 9.33 0.72
N TYR A 3 -6.54 8.04 0.71
CA TYR A 3 -5.39 7.58 -0.06
C TYR A 3 -5.67 7.64 -1.57
N PRO A 4 -4.77 8.24 -2.39
CA PRO A 4 -4.98 8.35 -3.83
C PRO A 4 -5.25 6.98 -4.48
N LYS A 5 -6.19 6.95 -5.42
CA LYS A 5 -6.46 5.74 -6.20
C LYS A 5 -5.25 5.43 -7.08
N ILE A 6 -4.62 4.27 -6.83
CA ILE A 6 -3.51 3.79 -7.66
C ILE A 6 -4.04 3.30 -9.00
N GLU A 7 -3.46 3.78 -10.10
CA GLU A 7 -3.78 3.34 -11.45
C GLU A 7 -3.10 2.02 -11.80
N THR A 8 -3.80 1.21 -12.60
CA THR A 8 -3.18 0.04 -13.21
C THR A 8 -2.18 0.53 -14.29
N LEU A 9 -1.04 -0.13 -14.42
CA LEU A 9 0.03 0.32 -15.35
C LEU A 9 -0.45 0.48 -16.81
N TYR A 10 -1.23 -0.50 -17.29
CA TYR A 10 -1.64 -0.62 -18.68
C TYR A 10 -3.11 -0.27 -18.91
N GLU A 11 -3.43 0.11 -20.15
CA GLU A 11 -4.81 0.14 -20.62
C GLU A 11 -5.43 -1.27 -20.59
N ARG A 12 -6.76 -1.32 -20.64
CA ARG A 12 -7.50 -2.59 -20.65
C ARG A 12 -8.22 -2.77 -21.95
N ASP A 13 -8.38 -4.02 -22.34
CA ASP A 13 -9.36 -4.37 -23.35
C ASP A 13 -10.77 -4.17 -22.83
N GLU A 14 -11.63 -3.53 -23.62
CA GLU A 14 -13.00 -3.23 -23.21
C GLU A 14 -13.88 -4.48 -23.15
N LYS A 15 -13.55 -5.53 -23.93
CA LYS A 15 -14.34 -6.77 -23.98
C LYS A 15 -13.90 -7.76 -22.91
N THR A 16 -12.59 -7.95 -22.74
CA THR A 16 -12.06 -8.96 -21.80
C THR A 16 -11.72 -8.40 -20.43
N HIS A 17 -11.64 -7.07 -20.30
CA HIS A 17 -11.14 -6.36 -19.12
C HIS A 17 -9.70 -6.73 -18.69
N LYS A 18 -8.98 -7.49 -19.53
CA LYS A 18 -7.56 -7.82 -19.35
C LYS A 18 -6.68 -6.63 -19.73
N VAL A 19 -5.52 -6.53 -19.12
CA VAL A 19 -4.54 -5.50 -19.48
C VAL A 19 -3.97 -5.73 -20.87
N LYS A 20 -3.56 -4.65 -21.54
CA LYS A 20 -2.82 -4.66 -22.81
C LYS A 20 -1.36 -4.29 -22.55
N PRO A 21 -0.47 -5.25 -22.23
CA PRO A 21 0.94 -4.96 -21.99
C PRO A 21 1.55 -4.18 -23.15
N GLY A 22 2.31 -3.13 -22.83
CA GLY A 22 2.88 -2.19 -23.81
C GLY A 22 2.01 -0.96 -24.12
N VAL A 23 0.73 -0.96 -23.76
CA VAL A 23 -0.16 0.22 -23.90
C VAL A 23 -0.31 0.87 -22.53
N PHE A 24 0.55 1.84 -22.21
CA PHE A 24 0.61 2.46 -20.88
C PHE A 24 -0.47 3.52 -20.68
N LYS A 25 -1.12 3.53 -19.49
CA LYS A 25 -2.10 4.57 -19.14
C LYS A 25 -1.50 5.96 -18.98
N ASN A 26 -0.28 6.01 -18.45
CA ASN A 26 0.46 7.25 -18.25
C ASN A 26 1.84 7.09 -18.87
N ARG A 27 2.11 7.86 -19.93
CA ARG A 27 3.40 7.84 -20.63
C ARG A 27 4.60 8.15 -19.71
N THR A 28 4.35 8.84 -18.60
CA THR A 28 5.38 9.19 -17.60
C THR A 28 5.94 7.93 -16.93
N TYR A 29 5.18 6.83 -16.89
CA TYR A 29 5.66 5.56 -16.33
C TYR A 29 6.85 4.98 -17.10
N MET A 30 6.98 5.28 -18.38
CA MET A 30 8.09 4.81 -19.22
C MET A 30 9.37 5.65 -19.07
N LEU A 31 9.30 6.80 -18.40
CA LEU A 31 10.47 7.67 -18.24
C LEU A 31 11.44 7.16 -17.17
N LEU A 32 10.95 6.30 -16.27
CA LEU A 32 11.72 5.73 -15.17
C LEU A 32 12.22 4.34 -15.58
N LYS A 33 13.54 4.15 -15.48
CA LYS A 33 14.18 2.86 -15.77
C LYS A 33 13.94 1.81 -14.68
N GLU A 34 13.74 2.28 -13.45
CA GLU A 34 13.70 1.45 -12.26
C GLU A 34 12.64 1.96 -11.29
N TRP A 35 11.97 1.02 -10.64
CA TRP A 35 10.90 1.24 -9.67
C TRP A 35 11.13 0.36 -8.44
N GLU A 36 10.72 0.87 -7.28
CA GLU A 36 10.65 0.11 -6.04
C GLU A 36 9.28 -0.56 -5.91
N PHE A 37 9.27 -1.89 -5.75
CA PHE A 37 8.05 -2.67 -5.69
C PHE A 37 7.81 -3.25 -4.31
N THR A 38 6.55 -3.18 -3.88
CA THR A 38 6.03 -3.90 -2.72
C THR A 38 4.90 -4.83 -3.13
N GLU A 39 4.69 -5.89 -2.37
CA GLU A 39 3.51 -6.73 -2.55
C GLU A 39 2.24 -5.91 -2.35
N LYS A 40 1.24 -6.13 -3.20
CA LYS A 40 -0.11 -5.61 -3.00
C LYS A 40 -0.89 -6.62 -2.17
N ILE A 41 -1.29 -6.23 -0.98
CA ILE A 41 -2.11 -7.05 -0.08
C ILE A 41 -3.59 -6.84 -0.40
N ASP A 42 -4.35 -7.93 -0.40
CA ASP A 42 -5.80 -7.93 -0.60
C ASP A 42 -6.52 -7.85 0.76
N GLY A 43 -6.95 -6.64 1.12
CA GLY A 43 -7.66 -6.37 2.36
C GLY A 43 -8.56 -5.14 2.25
N THR A 44 -8.49 -4.27 3.25
CA THR A 44 -9.19 -2.98 3.26
C THR A 44 -8.24 -1.86 3.65
N ASN A 45 -8.36 -0.70 2.99
CA ASN A 45 -7.50 0.43 3.32
C ASN A 45 -7.86 1.01 4.70
N ILE A 46 -6.83 1.22 5.52
CA ILE A 46 -6.92 1.86 6.83
C ILE A 46 -5.99 3.08 6.87
N ARG A 47 -6.47 4.12 7.54
CA ARG A 47 -5.76 5.36 7.82
C ARG A 47 -5.64 5.52 9.33
N CYS A 48 -4.42 5.49 9.85
CA CYS A 48 -4.13 5.90 11.23
C CYS A 48 -3.71 7.37 11.18
N ILE A 49 -4.57 8.25 11.67
CA ILE A 49 -4.43 9.70 11.57
C ILE A 49 -3.95 10.20 12.92
N TRP A 50 -2.74 10.75 12.93
CA TRP A 50 -2.12 11.38 14.09
C TRP A 50 -2.08 12.89 13.88
N GLU A 51 -2.79 13.61 14.73
CA GLU A 51 -2.78 15.07 14.84
C GLU A 51 -2.47 15.37 16.31
N PRO A 52 -1.19 15.51 16.71
CA PRO A 52 -0.79 15.45 18.11
C PRO A 52 -1.69 16.33 19.01
N PRO A 53 -2.21 15.80 20.13
CA PRO A 53 -2.03 14.45 20.67
C PRO A 53 -3.16 13.46 20.28
N ILE A 54 -3.89 13.72 19.21
CA ILE A 54 -5.11 12.97 18.81
C ILE A 54 -4.76 11.86 17.82
N LEU A 55 -5.15 10.63 18.14
CA LEU A 55 -5.09 9.47 17.25
C LEU A 55 -6.49 9.06 16.82
N ARG A 56 -6.71 8.88 15.51
CA ARG A 56 -7.98 8.40 14.91
C ARG A 56 -7.72 7.31 13.88
N PHE A 57 -8.72 6.45 13.67
CA PHE A 57 -8.68 5.40 12.66
C PHE A 57 -9.87 5.51 11.71
N ASN A 58 -9.59 5.62 10.41
CA ASN A 58 -10.61 5.69 9.37
C ASN A 58 -10.36 4.61 8.31
N GLY A 59 -11.42 4.13 7.67
CA GLY A 59 -11.29 3.26 6.49
C GLY A 59 -10.89 4.06 5.23
N ARG A 60 -11.03 3.46 4.04
CA ARG A 60 -10.71 4.10 2.76
C ARG A 60 -11.32 5.51 2.59
N THR A 61 -12.60 5.61 2.91
CA THR A 61 -13.38 6.85 2.89
C THR A 61 -13.83 7.21 4.30
N GLU A 62 -14.34 8.42 4.51
CA GLU A 62 -14.83 8.85 5.83
C GLU A 62 -15.98 7.99 6.36
N ASN A 63 -16.83 7.48 5.46
CA ASN A 63 -18.00 6.65 5.82
C ASN A 63 -17.69 5.14 5.80
N ALA A 64 -16.45 4.74 5.51
CA ALA A 64 -16.08 3.33 5.43
C ALA A 64 -16.09 2.69 6.82
N GLN A 65 -16.90 1.64 6.98
CA GLN A 65 -16.95 0.87 8.22
C GLN A 65 -15.71 -0.02 8.34
N ILE A 66 -15.09 0.01 9.52
CA ILE A 66 -13.97 -0.86 9.87
C ILE A 66 -14.52 -2.02 10.71
N HIS A 67 -14.06 -3.23 10.45
CA HIS A 67 -14.43 -4.41 11.24
C HIS A 67 -14.04 -4.22 12.72
N ALA A 68 -14.95 -4.57 13.65
CA ALA A 68 -14.76 -4.35 15.08
C ALA A 68 -13.46 -4.98 15.63
N ASP A 69 -13.12 -6.21 15.24
CA ASP A 69 -11.88 -6.84 15.71
C ASP A 69 -10.62 -6.13 15.19
N LEU A 70 -10.70 -5.55 13.97
CA LEU A 70 -9.60 -4.76 13.43
C LEU A 70 -9.48 -3.43 14.18
N ILE A 71 -10.59 -2.76 14.50
CA ILE A 71 -10.57 -1.57 15.36
C ILE A 71 -9.90 -1.89 16.70
N ARG A 72 -10.29 -3.00 17.34
CA ARG A 72 -9.68 -3.44 18.61
C ARG A 72 -8.17 -3.62 18.45
N TRP A 73 -7.76 -4.36 17.43
CA TRP A 73 -6.33 -4.57 17.14
C TRP A 73 -5.58 -3.24 16.94
N LEU A 74 -6.17 -2.28 16.22
CA LEU A 74 -5.56 -0.96 15.99
C LEU A 74 -5.32 -0.20 17.29
N TYR A 75 -6.30 -0.14 18.19
CA TYR A 75 -6.12 0.51 19.50
C TYR A 75 -5.11 -0.21 20.40
N GLU A 76 -4.98 -1.52 20.29
CA GLU A 76 -4.02 -2.31 21.07
C GLU A 76 -2.58 -2.19 20.55
N ASN A 77 -2.38 -1.99 19.24
CA ASN A 77 -1.06 -2.11 18.60
C ASN A 77 -0.50 -0.79 18.05
N VAL A 78 -1.33 0.23 17.79
CA VAL A 78 -0.86 1.55 17.35
C VAL A 78 -0.76 2.48 18.57
N SER A 79 0.42 2.53 19.18
CA SER A 79 0.67 3.31 20.40
C SER A 79 0.71 4.81 20.13
N LYS A 80 -0.12 5.55 20.87
CA LYS A 80 -0.12 7.02 20.90
C LYS A 80 1.18 7.57 21.49
N GLU A 81 1.76 6.89 22.47
CA GLU A 81 3.01 7.27 23.13
C GLU A 81 4.18 7.21 22.14
N LYS A 82 4.29 6.11 21.38
CA LYS A 82 5.30 5.99 20.32
C LYS A 82 5.07 7.00 19.20
N LEU A 83 3.81 7.27 18.82
CA LEU A 83 3.51 8.31 17.85
C LEU A 83 3.93 9.70 18.34
N GLN A 84 3.70 10.01 19.61
CA GLN A 84 4.15 11.26 20.22
C GLN A 84 5.67 11.38 20.28
N GLU A 85 6.39 10.28 20.49
CA GLU A 85 7.86 10.26 20.47
C GLU A 85 8.41 10.47 19.06
N VAL A 86 7.85 9.78 18.05
CA VAL A 86 8.32 9.84 16.66
C VAL A 86 7.88 11.13 15.96
N PHE A 87 6.67 11.61 16.25
CA PHE A 87 6.05 12.76 15.61
C PHE A 87 5.46 13.71 16.68
N PRO A 88 6.31 14.46 17.41
CA PRO A 88 5.85 15.23 18.56
C PRO A 88 4.91 16.39 18.18
N ASP A 89 5.26 17.09 17.09
CA ASP A 89 4.64 18.36 16.71
C ASP A 89 4.16 18.39 15.26
N VAL A 90 4.14 17.23 14.60
CA VAL A 90 3.77 17.12 13.17
C VAL A 90 2.64 16.14 12.97
N SER A 91 1.68 16.52 12.12
CA SER A 91 0.60 15.62 11.73
C SER A 91 1.12 14.53 10.79
N VAL A 92 0.66 13.29 10.96
CA VAL A 92 1.00 12.18 10.07
C VAL A 92 -0.21 11.31 9.81
N VAL A 93 -0.30 10.79 8.60
CA VAL A 93 -1.23 9.72 8.24
C VAL A 93 -0.42 8.49 7.87
N LEU A 94 -0.55 7.43 8.66
CA LEU A 94 -0.04 6.11 8.31
C LEU A 94 -1.11 5.41 7.47
N PHE A 95 -0.74 4.99 6.26
CA PHE A 95 -1.59 4.20 5.40
C PHE A 95 -1.17 2.74 5.48
N GLY A 96 -2.13 1.89 5.80
CA GLY A 96 -1.92 0.45 5.83
C GLY A 96 -3.10 -0.32 5.26
N GLU A 97 -2.86 -1.60 5.03
CA GLU A 97 -3.88 -2.55 4.65
C GLU A 97 -4.33 -3.29 5.92
N GLY A 98 -5.61 -3.15 6.27
CA GLY A 98 -6.27 -4.04 7.21
C GLY A 98 -6.53 -5.37 6.50
N TYR A 99 -5.98 -6.46 7.00
CA TYR A 99 -6.08 -7.78 6.38
C TYR A 99 -6.27 -8.88 7.43
N GLY A 100 -6.71 -10.06 7.01
CA GLY A 100 -6.95 -11.21 7.87
C GLY A 100 -8.31 -11.86 7.66
N ALA A 101 -8.62 -12.90 8.42
CA ALA A 101 -9.85 -13.66 8.29
C ALA A 101 -11.10 -12.76 8.35
N GLY A 102 -11.97 -12.91 7.34
CA GLY A 102 -13.20 -12.12 7.18
C GLY A 102 -13.02 -10.77 6.47
N ILE A 103 -11.81 -10.40 6.03
CA ILE A 103 -11.56 -9.23 5.18
C ILE A 103 -11.06 -9.70 3.82
N GLN A 104 -11.91 -9.62 2.78
CA GLN A 104 -11.56 -10.01 1.40
C GLN A 104 -10.84 -11.38 1.35
N LYS A 105 -9.73 -11.49 0.60
CA LYS A 105 -8.84 -12.66 0.60
C LYS A 105 -7.79 -12.62 1.71
N GLY A 106 -7.87 -11.67 2.63
CA GLY A 106 -6.93 -11.48 3.73
C GLY A 106 -6.80 -12.68 4.66
N GLY A 107 -7.83 -13.53 4.74
CA GLY A 107 -7.80 -14.79 5.48
C GLY A 107 -6.74 -15.78 4.99
N ASN A 108 -6.30 -15.64 3.73
CA ASN A 108 -5.21 -16.46 3.18
C ASN A 108 -3.84 -16.06 3.75
N TYR A 109 -3.70 -14.82 4.26
CA TYR A 109 -2.44 -14.31 4.79
C TYR A 109 -2.37 -14.40 6.32
N SER A 110 -3.50 -14.34 7.01
CA SER A 110 -3.54 -14.43 8.47
C SER A 110 -4.90 -14.89 9.00
N PRO A 111 -4.92 -15.77 10.02
CA PRO A 111 -6.16 -16.16 10.69
C PRO A 111 -6.76 -15.04 11.54
N THR A 112 -5.99 -14.00 11.87
CA THR A 112 -6.44 -12.85 12.67
C THR A 112 -6.35 -11.55 11.88
N LYS A 113 -7.14 -10.54 12.27
CA LYS A 113 -7.15 -9.23 11.62
C LYS A 113 -5.99 -8.38 12.15
N LYS A 114 -5.22 -7.79 11.24
CA LYS A 114 -4.03 -6.97 11.53
C LYS A 114 -3.93 -5.79 10.57
N LEU A 115 -3.04 -4.85 10.87
CA LEU A 115 -2.62 -3.79 9.95
C LEU A 115 -1.20 -4.08 9.42
N ILE A 116 -0.97 -3.80 8.15
CA ILE A 116 0.37 -3.78 7.56
C ILE A 116 0.58 -2.48 6.77
N LEU A 117 1.62 -1.72 7.09
CA LEU A 117 1.84 -0.38 6.53
C LEU A 117 2.37 -0.44 5.10
N PHE A 118 1.95 0.51 4.26
CA PHE A 118 2.45 0.63 2.90
C PHE A 118 2.77 2.06 2.46
N ASP A 119 2.38 3.09 3.22
CA ASP A 119 2.74 4.47 2.94
C ASP A 119 2.61 5.36 4.17
N VAL A 120 3.27 6.51 4.13
CA VAL A 120 3.20 7.52 5.20
C VAL A 120 3.17 8.91 4.58
N LEU A 121 2.22 9.73 5.01
CA LEU A 121 2.11 11.14 4.62
C LEU A 121 2.32 12.04 5.84
N VAL A 122 3.34 12.88 5.78
CA VAL A 122 3.68 13.84 6.84
C VAL A 122 3.19 15.23 6.45
N ASP A 123 2.56 15.91 7.41
CA ASP A 123 2.06 17.28 7.31
C ASP A 123 1.14 17.52 6.10
N GLY A 124 0.39 16.49 5.70
CA GLY A 124 -0.47 16.51 4.52
C GLY A 124 0.24 16.77 3.19
N LYS A 125 1.58 16.76 3.17
CA LYS A 125 2.40 17.25 2.05
C LYS A 125 3.48 16.28 1.60
N TRP A 126 4.16 15.62 2.54
CA TRP A 126 5.37 14.87 2.26
C TRP A 126 5.10 13.36 2.32
N TRP A 127 5.10 12.72 1.16
CA TRP A 127 5.12 11.26 1.08
C TRP A 127 6.54 10.77 1.35
N LEU A 128 6.69 9.88 2.34
CA LEU A 128 7.99 9.35 2.70
C LEU A 128 8.53 8.38 1.63
N SER A 129 9.86 8.34 1.51
CA SER A 129 10.55 7.27 0.77
C SER A 129 10.27 5.91 1.44
N TRP A 130 10.45 4.82 0.70
CA TRP A 130 10.20 3.48 1.25
C TRP A 130 11.09 3.16 2.45
N GLU A 131 12.34 3.62 2.45
CA GLU A 131 13.25 3.50 3.59
C GLU A 131 12.67 4.16 4.85
N ASN A 132 12.17 5.39 4.72
CA ASN A 132 11.58 6.13 5.83
C ASN A 132 10.23 5.53 6.28
N VAL A 133 9.43 4.95 5.37
CA VAL A 133 8.23 4.18 5.74
C VAL A 133 8.61 2.99 6.64
N LYS A 134 9.65 2.24 6.29
CA LYS A 134 10.15 1.12 7.11
C LYS A 134 10.68 1.60 8.46
N ASP A 135 11.46 2.67 8.50
CA ASP A 135 11.99 3.24 9.74
C ASP A 135 10.86 3.64 10.71
N VAL A 136 9.83 4.34 10.20
CA VAL A 136 8.62 4.68 10.97
C VAL A 136 7.93 3.43 11.48
N ALA A 137 7.72 2.42 10.63
CA ALA A 137 7.07 1.18 11.03
C ALA A 137 7.84 0.47 12.16
N VAL A 138 9.17 0.37 12.06
CA VAL A 138 10.04 -0.21 13.09
C VAL A 138 9.92 0.54 14.41
N LYS A 139 10.01 1.87 14.40
CA LYS A 139 9.88 2.70 15.61
C LYS A 139 8.52 2.53 16.28
N LEU A 140 7.46 2.38 15.49
CA LEU A 140 6.11 2.14 16.01
C LEU A 140 5.88 0.68 16.43
N GLY A 141 6.72 -0.26 15.99
CA GLY A 141 6.53 -1.71 16.21
C GLY A 141 5.43 -2.31 15.32
N LEU A 142 5.32 -1.82 14.08
CA LEU A 142 4.36 -2.24 13.08
C LEU A 142 5.08 -2.90 11.90
N ASP A 143 4.39 -3.83 11.21
CA ASP A 143 4.89 -4.46 10.00
C ASP A 143 4.64 -3.58 8.77
N THR A 144 5.46 -3.77 7.73
CA THR A 144 5.28 -3.16 6.40
C THR A 144 5.00 -4.22 5.35
N VAL A 145 4.32 -3.83 4.27
CA VAL A 145 4.07 -4.74 3.15
C VAL A 145 5.39 -5.27 2.59
N PRO A 146 5.45 -6.55 2.17
CA PRO A 146 6.71 -7.14 1.74
C PRO A 146 7.38 -6.37 0.60
N TYR A 147 8.64 -5.99 0.79
CA TYR A 147 9.45 -5.35 -0.25
C TYR A 147 9.96 -6.37 -1.26
N LEU A 148 9.64 -6.20 -2.54
CA LEU A 148 9.97 -7.15 -3.60
C LEU A 148 11.27 -6.81 -4.34
N GLY A 149 11.82 -5.61 -4.11
CA GLY A 149 13.05 -5.16 -4.74
C GLY A 149 12.82 -4.11 -5.82
N LYS A 150 13.93 -3.76 -6.47
CA LYS A 150 13.94 -2.82 -7.59
C LYS A 150 13.85 -3.58 -8.91
N MET A 151 12.95 -3.14 -9.78
CA MET A 151 12.73 -3.76 -11.09
C MET A 151 12.36 -2.70 -12.14
N SER A 152 12.62 -3.03 -13.40
CA SER A 152 11.94 -2.37 -14.53
C SER A 152 10.45 -2.73 -14.55
N VAL A 153 9.65 -1.95 -15.29
CA VAL A 153 8.21 -2.24 -15.44
C VAL A 153 7.96 -3.53 -16.23
N GLU A 154 8.89 -3.90 -17.11
CA GLU A 154 8.87 -5.14 -17.89
C GLU A 154 9.07 -6.36 -16.99
N GLN A 155 10.13 -6.36 -16.17
CA GLN A 155 10.38 -7.44 -15.19
C GLN A 155 9.22 -7.61 -14.22
N ALA A 156 8.70 -6.49 -13.70
CA ALA A 156 7.56 -6.48 -12.80
C ALA A 156 6.29 -7.03 -13.47
N THR A 157 6.12 -6.77 -14.76
CA THR A 157 5.01 -7.29 -15.57
C THR A 157 5.11 -8.79 -15.78
N ASP A 158 6.29 -9.32 -16.08
CA ASP A 158 6.48 -10.76 -16.27
C ASP A 158 6.30 -11.53 -14.96
N LEU A 159 6.76 -10.98 -13.83
CA LEU A 159 6.52 -11.53 -12.49
C LEU A 159 5.02 -11.66 -12.20
N VAL A 160 4.26 -10.59 -12.40
CA VAL A 160 2.82 -10.58 -12.07
C VAL A 160 2.00 -11.41 -13.06
N ARG A 161 2.38 -11.42 -14.34
CA ARG A 161 1.72 -12.25 -15.36
C ARG A 161 1.87 -13.74 -15.07
N THR A 162 3.05 -14.15 -14.60
CA THR A 162 3.31 -15.54 -14.18
C THR A 162 2.54 -15.88 -12.90
N GLY A 163 2.35 -14.89 -12.04
CA GLY A 163 1.84 -15.09 -10.68
C GLY A 163 2.98 -15.47 -9.73
N PHE A 164 2.81 -15.14 -8.46
CA PHE A 164 3.78 -15.44 -7.41
C PHE A 164 3.09 -15.65 -6.07
N LYS A 165 3.80 -16.30 -5.15
CA LYS A 165 3.30 -16.53 -3.79
C LYS A 165 3.54 -15.32 -2.90
N SER A 166 2.57 -15.02 -2.05
CA SER A 166 2.67 -13.97 -1.04
C SER A 166 3.82 -14.26 -0.09
N ARG A 167 4.51 -13.21 0.37
CA ARG A 167 5.50 -13.33 1.46
C ARG A 167 4.86 -13.23 2.84
N LEU A 168 3.54 -13.05 2.92
CA LEU A 168 2.79 -13.11 4.17
C LEU A 168 2.28 -14.54 4.45
N GLY A 169 1.94 -14.77 5.72
CA GLY A 169 1.45 -16.07 6.17
C GLY A 169 2.54 -17.14 6.11
N ASP A 170 2.16 -18.34 5.67
CA ASP A 170 3.06 -19.48 5.48
C ASP A 170 3.71 -19.52 4.09
N GLY A 171 3.48 -18.50 3.25
CA GLY A 171 4.01 -18.43 1.89
C GLY A 171 3.28 -19.29 0.85
N THR A 172 2.11 -19.83 1.17
CA THR A 172 1.34 -20.69 0.24
C THR A 172 0.29 -19.93 -0.57
N ALA A 173 -0.17 -18.79 -0.05
CA ALA A 173 -1.20 -17.95 -0.66
C ALA A 173 -0.71 -17.30 -1.97
N ASP A 174 -1.59 -17.23 -2.96
CA ASP A 174 -1.30 -16.44 -4.17
C ASP A 174 -1.33 -14.94 -3.86
N ALA A 175 -0.30 -14.23 -4.29
CA ALA A 175 -0.24 -12.78 -4.16
C ALA A 175 -1.26 -12.11 -5.11
N GLU A 176 -1.91 -11.04 -4.64
CA GLU A 176 -2.84 -10.28 -5.47
C GLU A 176 -2.12 -9.57 -6.63
N GLY A 177 -0.92 -9.09 -6.37
CA GLY A 177 -0.13 -8.28 -7.28
C GLY A 177 0.93 -7.45 -6.58
N ILE A 178 1.31 -6.34 -7.21
CA ILE A 178 2.37 -5.45 -6.72
C ILE A 178 1.95 -3.98 -6.84
N VAL A 179 2.57 -3.13 -6.02
CA VAL A 179 2.52 -1.67 -6.14
C VAL A 179 3.93 -1.16 -6.39
N GLY A 180 4.10 -0.36 -7.43
CA GLY A 180 5.37 0.25 -7.81
C GLY A 180 5.40 1.74 -7.52
N ARG A 181 6.51 2.20 -6.95
CA ARG A 181 6.80 3.62 -6.68
C ARG A 181 8.20 3.97 -7.22
N PRO A 182 8.45 5.21 -7.68
CA PRO A 182 9.82 5.65 -7.90
C PRO A 182 10.54 5.74 -6.55
N ALA A 183 11.89 5.70 -6.57
CA ALA A 183 12.71 5.83 -5.36
C ALA A 183 12.44 7.16 -4.61
N GLU A 184 12.13 8.21 -5.37
CA GLU A 184 11.67 9.49 -4.84
C GLU A 184 10.20 9.74 -5.20
N THR A 185 9.50 10.52 -4.37
CA THR A 185 8.11 10.87 -4.68
C THR A 185 8.07 11.84 -5.86
N LEU A 186 7.54 11.36 -6.99
CA LEU A 186 7.37 12.15 -8.21
C LEU A 186 5.89 12.38 -8.50
N PHE A 187 5.60 13.48 -9.19
CA PHE A 187 4.26 13.84 -9.65
C PHE A 187 4.25 14.12 -11.15
N ASP A 188 3.15 13.79 -11.82
CA ASP A 188 2.97 14.14 -13.23
C ASP A 188 2.55 15.61 -13.39
N LYS A 189 2.44 16.08 -14.63
CA LYS A 189 2.03 17.47 -14.94
C LYS A 189 0.64 17.87 -14.44
N LYS A 190 -0.17 16.90 -13.99
CA LYS A 190 -1.51 17.11 -13.41
C LYS A 190 -1.47 17.08 -11.88
N GLY A 191 -0.30 16.89 -11.28
CA GLY A 191 -0.13 16.75 -9.83
C GLY A 191 -0.49 15.37 -9.30
N HIS A 192 -0.65 14.34 -10.16
CA HIS A 192 -0.87 12.98 -9.68
C HIS A 192 0.46 12.34 -9.30
N ARG A 193 0.51 11.70 -8.13
CA ARG A 193 1.68 10.91 -7.70
C ARG A 193 1.93 9.79 -8.70
N LEU A 194 3.18 9.62 -9.12
CA LEU A 194 3.59 8.48 -9.91
C LEU A 194 3.60 7.25 -9.01
N ILE A 195 2.54 6.46 -9.10
CA ILE A 195 2.40 5.19 -8.39
C ILE A 195 1.55 4.27 -9.26
N LEU A 196 1.98 3.03 -9.43
CA LEU A 196 1.33 2.07 -10.30
C LEU A 196 1.00 0.79 -9.56
N LYS A 197 0.04 0.03 -10.10
CA LYS A 197 -0.21 -1.34 -9.67
C LYS A 197 -0.35 -2.29 -10.85
N LEU A 198 -0.01 -3.54 -10.59
CA LEU A 198 -0.28 -4.69 -11.45
C LEU A 198 -0.90 -5.77 -10.58
N LYS A 199 -1.88 -6.51 -11.10
CA LYS A 199 -2.51 -7.63 -10.38
C LYS A 199 -2.54 -8.87 -11.25
N THR A 200 -2.29 -10.03 -10.65
CA THR A 200 -2.20 -11.31 -11.35
C THR A 200 -3.49 -11.59 -12.14
N LYS A 201 -4.66 -11.33 -11.53
CA LYS A 201 -5.97 -11.55 -12.17
C LYS A 201 -6.25 -10.69 -13.42
N ASP A 202 -5.49 -9.61 -13.61
CA ASP A 202 -5.69 -8.67 -14.71
C ASP A 202 -5.04 -9.15 -16.03
N PHE A 203 -4.14 -10.13 -15.97
CA PHE A 203 -3.59 -10.86 -17.10
C PHE A 203 -4.45 -12.08 -17.39
#